data_AF-A0A436B0T8-F1
#
_entry.id   AF-A0A436B0T8-F1
#
_cell.length_a   1.000
_cell.length_b   1.000
_cell.length_c   1.000
_cell.angle_alpha   90.00
_cell.angle_beta   90.00
_cell.angle_gamma   90.00
#
_symmetry.space_group_name_H-M   'P 1'
#
loop_
_entity.id
_entity.type
_entity.pdbx_description
1 polymer ?
#
loop_
_entity_poly.entity_id
_entity_poly.type
_entity_poly.pdbx_seq_one_letter_code
_entity_poly.pdbx_strand_id
1 'polypeptide(L)'
;GKGPTTRSRLGAMPAALVGKWGFAVASGNYCDTFSNCDPGSGGSVTFTFGADGRTYYALFQSSLVDGCGQVRSLTLKTGKASVRGSTLVFTPTAGTYKSVNGCRPDLTGLWKFKPGDLKPVSLRWQLDDNQLRLIDPDGEASGVYSRR
;
A
#
# COMPACT_ATOMS: atom_id res chain seq x y z
N GLY A 1 -27.56 -41.80 -2.76
CA GLY A 1 -27.76 -40.37 -2.45
C GLY A 1 -26.49 -39.62 -2.78
N LYS A 2 -26.57 -38.52 -3.54
CA LYS A 2 -25.43 -37.64 -3.79
C LYS A 2 -25.42 -36.57 -2.70
N GLY A 3 -24.47 -36.66 -1.76
CA GLY A 3 -24.25 -35.62 -0.76
C GLY A 3 -23.77 -34.33 -1.42
N PRO A 4 -24.11 -33.15 -0.87
CA PRO A 4 -23.66 -31.90 -1.43
C PRO A 4 -22.15 -31.76 -1.21
N THR A 5 -21.40 -31.78 -2.30
CA THR A 5 -20.00 -31.36 -2.33
C THR A 5 -19.94 -29.85 -2.13
N THR A 6 -19.95 -29.42 -0.88
CA THR A 6 -19.59 -28.05 -0.50
C THR A 6 -18.10 -27.89 -0.78
N ARG A 7 -17.73 -27.51 -2.01
CA ARG A 7 -16.45 -26.86 -2.25
C ARG A 7 -16.43 -25.65 -1.32
N SER A 8 -15.62 -25.72 -0.27
CA SER A 8 -15.27 -24.56 0.53
C SER A 8 -14.76 -23.50 -0.43
N ARG A 9 -15.57 -22.48 -0.71
CA ARG A 9 -15.10 -21.30 -1.44
C ARG A 9 -13.99 -20.73 -0.56
N LEU A 10 -12.76 -20.73 -1.06
CA LEU A 10 -11.73 -19.80 -0.59
C LEU A 10 -12.43 -18.45 -0.39
N GLY A 11 -12.45 -18.00 0.87
CA GLY A 11 -13.43 -17.05 1.38
C GLY A 11 -13.53 -15.82 0.48
N ALA A 12 -14.76 -15.53 0.02
CA ALA A 12 -15.03 -14.28 -0.69
C ALA A 12 -14.56 -13.10 0.17
N MET A 13 -14.06 -12.05 -0.48
CA MET A 13 -13.64 -10.84 0.23
C MET A 13 -14.81 -10.32 1.08
N PRO A 14 -14.64 -10.06 2.40
CA PRO A 14 -15.68 -9.46 3.21
C PRO A 14 -16.22 -8.20 2.55
N ALA A 15 -17.54 -8.09 2.41
CA ALA A 15 -18.18 -6.95 1.71
C ALA A 15 -17.73 -5.60 2.30
N ALA A 16 -17.50 -5.55 3.61
CA ALA A 16 -17.02 -4.36 4.29
C ALA A 16 -15.62 -3.91 3.85
N LEU A 17 -14.77 -4.81 3.36
CA LEU A 17 -13.43 -4.48 2.84
C LEU A 17 -13.47 -4.06 1.36
N VAL A 18 -14.48 -4.48 0.61
CA VAL A 18 -14.57 -4.18 -0.82
C VAL A 18 -14.64 -2.66 -1.05
N GLY A 19 -13.84 -2.19 -2.00
CA GLY A 19 -13.70 -0.77 -2.33
C GLY A 19 -12.28 -0.24 -2.13
N LYS A 20 -12.15 1.09 -2.14
CA LYS A 20 -10.89 1.81 -2.04
C LYS A 20 -10.69 2.37 -0.63
N TRP A 21 -9.52 2.13 -0.07
CA TRP A 21 -9.08 2.53 1.25
C TRP A 21 -7.77 3.30 1.12
N GLY A 22 -7.70 4.48 1.72
CA GLY A 22 -6.54 5.34 1.60
C GLY A 22 -6.15 5.97 2.92
N PHE A 23 -4.85 5.99 3.17
CA PHE A 23 -4.20 6.76 4.22
C PHE A 23 -3.26 7.76 3.55
N ALA A 24 -3.18 8.97 4.09
CA ALA A 24 -2.21 9.97 3.63
C ALA A 24 -1.71 10.76 4.83
N VAL A 25 -0.42 11.05 4.83
CA VAL A 25 0.23 11.93 5.79
C VAL A 25 1.00 13.00 5.02
N ALA A 26 0.76 14.25 5.35
CA ALA A 26 1.71 15.31 5.07
C ALA A 26 2.69 15.33 6.25
N SER A 27 3.99 15.24 6.00
CA SER A 27 4.98 15.31 7.09
C SER A 27 5.37 16.75 7.46
N GLY A 28 4.55 17.72 7.06
CA GLY A 28 4.79 19.15 7.32
C GLY A 28 5.74 19.78 6.29
N ASN A 29 6.29 20.95 6.65
CA ASN A 29 7.28 21.64 5.82
C ASN A 29 8.67 21.09 6.13
N TYR A 30 9.50 20.92 5.10
CA TYR A 30 10.93 20.73 5.26
C TYR A 30 11.58 22.09 5.44
N CYS A 31 12.35 22.31 6.52
CA CYS A 31 13.06 23.55 6.76
C CYS A 31 14.57 23.35 6.54
N ASP A 32 15.19 24.21 5.73
CA ASP A 32 16.64 24.21 5.51
C ASP A 32 17.42 24.87 6.68
N THR A 33 18.75 24.91 6.58
CA THR A 33 19.62 25.53 7.60
C THR A 33 19.45 27.06 7.72
N PHE A 34 18.78 27.70 6.76
CA PHE A 34 18.46 29.12 6.74
C PHE A 34 17.02 29.41 7.19
N SER A 35 16.30 28.40 7.70
CA SER A 35 14.89 28.48 8.13
C SER A 35 13.87 28.73 7.00
N ASN A 36 14.23 28.47 5.75
CA ASN A 36 13.24 28.43 4.66
C ASN A 36 12.51 27.09 4.72
N CYS A 37 11.18 27.15 4.86
CA CYS A 37 10.35 25.97 5.02
C CYS A 37 9.45 25.77 3.79
N ASP A 38 9.61 24.65 3.09
CA ASP A 38 8.84 24.33 1.89
C ASP A 38 7.93 23.11 2.10
N PRO A 39 6.68 23.17 1.60
CA PRO A 39 5.81 21.99 1.55
C PRO A 39 6.34 21.02 0.49
N GLY A 40 6.47 19.75 0.83
CA GLY A 40 6.97 18.79 -0.16
C GLY A 40 7.21 17.37 0.33
N SER A 41 7.12 17.16 1.64
CA SER A 41 7.31 15.85 2.24
C SER A 41 5.98 15.26 2.68
N GLY A 42 5.82 13.96 2.42
CA GLY A 42 4.61 13.23 2.78
C GLY A 42 4.53 11.90 2.08
N GLY A 43 3.43 11.20 2.31
CA GLY A 43 3.19 9.91 1.69
C GLY A 43 1.73 9.53 1.72
N SER A 44 1.38 8.58 0.87
CA SER A 44 0.06 7.98 0.88
C SER A 44 0.15 6.50 0.59
N VAL A 45 -0.74 5.74 1.22
CA VAL A 45 -0.93 4.32 0.98
C VAL A 45 -2.37 4.11 0.57
N THR A 46 -2.59 3.34 -0.48
CA THR A 46 -3.94 3.00 -0.97
C THR A 46 -4.03 1.50 -1.22
N PHE A 47 -5.11 0.90 -0.73
CA PHE A 47 -5.56 -0.43 -1.13
C PHE A 47 -6.90 -0.34 -1.85
N THR A 48 -7.06 -1.13 -2.90
CA THR A 48 -8.38 -1.37 -3.52
C THR A 48 -8.64 -2.86 -3.52
N PHE A 49 -9.67 -3.30 -2.79
CA PHE A 49 -10.07 -4.70 -2.71
C PHE A 49 -11.32 -4.93 -3.57
N GLY A 50 -11.23 -5.84 -4.54
CA GLY A 50 -12.36 -6.33 -5.31
C GLY A 50 -13.09 -7.46 -4.59
N ALA A 51 -14.38 -7.63 -4.86
CA ALA A 51 -15.19 -8.72 -4.31
C ALA A 51 -14.66 -10.12 -4.68
N ASP A 52 -13.96 -10.24 -5.82
CA ASP A 52 -13.30 -11.45 -6.29
C ASP A 52 -11.88 -11.65 -5.72
N GLY A 53 -11.47 -10.78 -4.79
CA GLY A 53 -10.14 -10.75 -4.18
C GLY A 53 -9.07 -10.08 -5.03
N ARG A 54 -9.34 -9.59 -6.26
CA ARG A 54 -8.36 -8.75 -6.99
C ARG A 54 -8.01 -7.54 -6.14
N THR A 55 -6.73 -7.31 -5.95
CA THR A 55 -6.23 -6.26 -5.07
C THR A 55 -5.21 -5.41 -5.76
N TYR A 56 -5.33 -4.10 -5.56
CA TYR A 56 -4.36 -3.10 -6.00
C TYR A 56 -3.79 -2.40 -4.77
N TYR A 57 -2.49 -2.19 -4.78
CA TYR A 57 -1.75 -1.47 -3.76
C TYR A 57 -0.96 -0.34 -4.41
N ALA A 58 -0.99 0.83 -3.79
CA ALA A 58 -0.14 1.96 -4.16
C ALA A 58 0.47 2.59 -2.90
N LEU A 59 1.78 2.83 -2.95
CA LEU A 59 2.50 3.63 -1.96
C LEU A 59 3.22 4.75 -2.70
N PHE A 60 2.89 5.99 -2.36
CA PHE A 60 3.59 7.17 -2.80
C PHE A 60 4.36 7.77 -1.63
N GLN A 61 5.61 8.16 -1.86
CA GLN A 61 6.41 8.88 -0.88
C GLN A 61 7.08 10.06 -1.57
N SER A 62 7.19 11.15 -0.84
CA SER A 62 7.82 12.38 -1.26
C SER A 62 8.64 12.94 -0.11
N SER A 63 9.84 13.42 -0.40
CA SER A 63 10.69 14.09 0.56
C SER A 63 11.42 15.22 -0.15
N LEU A 64 11.34 16.42 0.41
CA LEU A 64 12.18 17.52 -0.02
C LEU A 64 13.55 17.39 0.66
N VAL A 65 14.62 17.50 -0.13
CA VAL A 65 16.00 17.41 0.36
C VAL A 65 16.76 18.66 -0.08
N ASP A 66 17.38 19.35 0.88
CA ASP A 66 18.19 20.53 0.61
C ASP A 66 19.33 20.22 -0.38
N GLY A 67 19.61 21.18 -1.27
CA GLY A 67 20.61 21.05 -2.33
C GLY A 67 20.24 20.12 -3.50
N CYS A 68 19.16 19.34 -3.41
CA CYS A 68 18.78 18.35 -4.43
C CYS A 68 17.36 18.48 -4.98
N GLY A 69 16.48 19.19 -4.27
CA GLY A 69 15.05 19.25 -4.60
C GLY A 69 14.28 18.01 -4.15
N GLN A 70 13.16 17.72 -4.82
CA GLN A 70 12.27 16.64 -4.39
C GLN A 70 12.73 15.24 -4.83
N VAL A 71 12.74 14.34 -3.85
CA VAL A 71 12.86 12.89 -4.05
C VAL A 71 11.47 12.27 -3.91
N ARG A 72 11.02 11.54 -4.93
CA ARG A 72 9.69 10.93 -4.98
C ARG A 72 9.80 9.47 -5.38
N SER A 73 8.98 8.63 -4.76
CA SER A 73 8.82 7.25 -5.18
C SER A 73 7.34 6.86 -5.31
N LEU A 74 7.07 5.92 -6.21
CA LEU A 74 5.76 5.30 -6.38
C LEU A 74 5.94 3.79 -6.55
N THR A 75 5.44 3.06 -5.57
CA THR A 75 5.30 1.61 -5.61
C THR A 75 3.88 1.26 -6.00
N LEU A 76 3.71 0.42 -7.01
CA LEU A 76 2.42 -0.16 -7.39
C LEU A 76 2.53 -1.68 -7.36
N LYS A 77 1.56 -2.35 -6.74
CA LYS A 77 1.45 -3.82 -6.76
C LYS A 77 0.03 -4.23 -7.11
N THR A 78 -0.11 -5.32 -7.88
CA THR A 78 -1.40 -5.96 -8.17
C THR A 78 -1.31 -7.43 -7.80
N GLY A 79 -2.44 -8.02 -7.40
CA GLY A 79 -2.47 -9.42 -7.01
C GLY A 79 -3.81 -9.86 -6.48
N LYS A 80 -3.78 -10.85 -5.59
CA LYS A 80 -4.96 -11.37 -4.91
C LYS A 80 -4.84 -11.19 -3.41
N ALA A 81 -5.92 -10.79 -2.76
CA ALA A 81 -6.05 -10.84 -1.31
C ALA A 81 -7.10 -11.86 -0.91
N SER A 82 -6.85 -12.52 0.21
CA SER A 82 -7.77 -13.46 0.85
C SER A 82 -7.87 -13.15 2.33
N VAL A 83 -9.02 -13.44 2.94
CA VAL A 83 -9.27 -13.16 4.35
C VAL A 83 -9.63 -14.45 5.08
N ARG A 84 -9.01 -14.66 6.23
CA ARG A 84 -9.33 -15.74 7.18
C ARG A 84 -9.39 -15.15 8.59
N GLY A 85 -10.61 -14.99 9.12
CA GLY A 85 -10.80 -14.28 10.39
C GLY A 85 -10.26 -12.86 10.32
N SER A 86 -9.45 -12.47 11.30
CA SER A 86 -8.80 -11.15 11.37
C SER A 86 -7.52 -11.03 10.53
N THR A 87 -7.19 -12.03 9.70
CA THR A 87 -5.97 -12.04 8.89
C THR A 87 -6.32 -11.85 7.42
N LEU A 88 -5.75 -10.81 6.80
CA LEU A 88 -5.79 -10.55 5.38
C LEU A 88 -4.41 -10.88 4.80
N VAL A 89 -4.35 -11.77 3.81
CA VAL A 89 -3.11 -12.09 3.10
C VAL A 89 -3.19 -11.49 1.71
N PHE A 90 -2.33 -10.53 1.40
CA PHE A 90 -2.14 -10.00 0.06
C PHE A 90 -0.96 -10.70 -0.61
N THR A 91 -1.22 -11.35 -1.75
CA THR A 91 -0.22 -12.02 -2.58
C THR A 91 -0.07 -11.25 -3.89
N PRO A 92 0.96 -10.38 -4.00
CA PRO A 92 1.27 -9.68 -5.24
C PRO A 92 1.66 -10.67 -6.35
N THR A 93 1.20 -10.41 -7.56
CA THR A 93 1.60 -11.16 -8.76
C THR A 93 2.38 -10.30 -9.75
N ALA A 94 2.26 -8.98 -9.64
CA ALA A 94 3.04 -8.02 -10.41
C ALA A 94 3.21 -6.71 -9.63
N GLY A 95 4.22 -5.93 -10.00
CA GLY A 95 4.34 -4.57 -9.50
C GLY A 95 5.49 -3.79 -10.13
N THR A 96 5.51 -2.50 -9.85
CA THR A 96 6.52 -1.56 -10.33
C THR A 96 6.95 -0.63 -9.22
N TYR A 97 8.20 -0.17 -9.32
CA TYR A 97 8.76 0.90 -8.51
C TYR A 97 9.23 2.01 -9.44
N LYS A 98 8.75 3.24 -9.22
CA LYS A 98 9.23 4.44 -9.91
C LYS A 98 9.93 5.33 -8.88
N SER A 99 11.08 5.87 -9.24
CA SER A 99 11.82 6.84 -8.44
C SER A 99 12.16 8.06 -9.29
N VAL A 100 12.05 9.24 -8.68
CA VAL A 100 12.60 10.49 -9.18
C VAL A 100 13.46 11.05 -8.05
N ASN A 101 14.76 11.13 -8.25
CA ASN A 101 15.70 11.49 -7.20
C ASN A 101 16.70 12.54 -7.71
N GLY A 102 16.52 13.79 -7.28
CA GLY A 102 17.43 14.89 -7.65
C GLY A 102 18.82 14.77 -7.02
N CYS A 103 18.96 14.15 -5.84
CA CYS A 103 20.28 13.93 -5.22
C CYS A 103 21.07 12.82 -5.91
N ARG A 104 20.37 11.85 -6.46
CA ARG A 104 20.94 10.68 -7.13
C ARG A 104 20.19 10.44 -8.43
N PRO A 105 20.47 11.22 -9.48
CA PRO A 105 19.81 11.07 -10.78
C PRO A 105 19.99 9.67 -11.38
N ASP A 106 21.09 8.99 -11.05
CA ASP A 106 21.35 7.59 -11.40
C ASP A 106 20.34 6.60 -10.79
N LEU A 107 19.66 6.99 -9.70
CA LEU A 107 18.58 6.26 -9.06
C LEU A 107 17.18 6.75 -9.50
N THR A 108 17.11 7.55 -10.56
CA THR A 108 15.85 7.90 -11.22
C THR A 108 15.51 6.85 -12.27
N GLY A 109 14.29 6.34 -12.25
CA GLY A 109 13.89 5.29 -13.18
C GLY A 109 12.58 4.60 -12.85
N LEU A 110 12.29 3.57 -13.62
CA LEU A 110 11.13 2.69 -13.49
C LEU A 110 11.61 1.25 -13.57
N TRP A 111 11.30 0.46 -12.55
CA TRP A 111 11.66 -0.95 -12.46
C TRP A 111 10.41 -1.80 -12.27
N LYS A 112 10.44 -2.99 -12.84
CA LYS A 112 9.46 -4.04 -12.55
C LYS A 112 10.01 -4.90 -11.42
N PHE A 113 9.14 -5.26 -10.49
CA PHE A 113 9.49 -6.19 -9.42
C PHE A 113 9.77 -7.58 -9.98
N LYS A 114 10.81 -8.20 -9.45
CA LYS A 114 11.14 -9.60 -9.69
C LYS A 114 10.34 -10.48 -8.73
N PRO A 115 10.23 -11.79 -8.95
CA PRO A 115 9.48 -12.68 -8.06
C PRO A 115 9.88 -12.58 -6.58
N GLY A 116 11.16 -12.32 -6.29
CA GLY A 116 11.66 -12.13 -4.92
C GLY A 116 11.12 -10.89 -4.19
N ASP A 117 10.64 -9.88 -4.94
CA ASP A 117 10.09 -8.63 -4.40
C ASP A 117 8.55 -8.70 -4.20
N LEU A 118 7.93 -9.79 -4.66
CA LEU A 118 6.48 -10.01 -4.68
C LEU A 118 6.04 -11.02 -3.62
N LYS A 119 6.69 -11.00 -2.46
CA LYS A 119 6.36 -11.89 -1.35
C LYS A 119 4.95 -11.60 -0.82
N PRO A 120 4.19 -12.63 -0.42
CA PRO A 120 2.92 -12.42 0.28
C PRO A 120 3.12 -11.64 1.56
N VAL A 121 2.19 -10.73 1.86
CA VAL A 121 2.16 -9.94 3.08
C VAL A 121 0.92 -10.33 3.88
N SER A 122 1.12 -10.65 5.16
CA SER A 122 0.02 -11.00 6.08
C SER A 122 -0.27 -9.80 6.98
N LEU A 123 -1.46 -9.23 6.84
CA LEU A 123 -1.92 -8.08 7.60
C LEU A 123 -2.99 -8.54 8.60
N ARG A 124 -2.91 -8.05 9.85
CA ARG A 124 -4.08 -8.06 10.72
C ARG A 124 -5.00 -6.93 10.28
N TRP A 125 -6.29 -7.20 10.18
CA TRP A 125 -7.28 -6.19 9.81
C TRP A 125 -8.39 -6.08 10.86
N GLN A 126 -8.89 -4.87 11.04
CA GLN A 126 -10.04 -4.54 11.87
C GLN A 126 -10.81 -3.39 11.20
N LEU A 127 -12.12 -3.35 11.38
CA LEU A 127 -12.96 -2.26 10.92
C LEU A 127 -13.68 -1.66 12.12
N ASP A 128 -13.44 -0.38 12.40
CA ASP A 128 -14.09 0.38 13.46
C ASP A 128 -14.57 1.72 12.87
N ASP A 129 -15.84 2.09 13.07
CA ASP A 129 -16.42 3.37 12.62
C ASP A 129 -16.07 3.78 11.17
N ASN A 130 -16.21 2.83 10.22
CA ASN A 130 -15.85 3.01 8.80
C ASN A 130 -14.36 3.32 8.53
N GLN A 131 -13.50 3.06 9.50
CA GLN A 131 -12.05 3.11 9.34
C GLN A 131 -11.50 1.69 9.30
N LEU A 132 -10.70 1.41 8.27
CA LEU A 132 -10.00 0.15 8.14
C LEU A 132 -8.63 0.29 8.81
N ARG A 133 -8.39 -0.49 9.87
CA ARG A 133 -7.06 -0.63 10.44
C ARG A 133 -6.37 -1.84 9.81
N LEU A 134 -5.20 -1.61 9.21
CA LEU A 134 -4.30 -2.68 8.77
C LEU A 134 -3.05 -2.62 9.63
N ILE A 135 -2.57 -3.78 10.07
CA ILE A 135 -1.33 -3.91 10.84
C ILE A 135 -0.48 -4.95 10.15
N ASP A 136 0.64 -4.50 9.61
CA ASP A 136 1.70 -5.33 9.11
C ASP A 136 2.63 -5.69 10.28
N PRO A 137 2.90 -6.99 10.56
CA PRO A 137 3.90 -7.40 11.54
C PRO A 137 5.28 -6.77 11.31
N ASP A 138 5.64 -6.52 10.05
CA ASP A 138 6.92 -5.93 9.65
C ASP A 138 6.82 -4.40 9.49
N GLY A 139 5.61 -3.84 9.61
CA GLY A 139 5.35 -2.40 9.72
C GLY A 139 5.17 -1.64 8.40
N GLU A 140 5.38 -2.24 7.23
CA GLU A 140 5.36 -1.50 5.95
C GLU A 140 3.98 -0.92 5.58
N ALA A 141 2.90 -1.61 5.94
CA ALA A 141 1.53 -1.21 5.59
C ALA A 141 0.63 -0.91 6.81
N SER A 142 1.22 -0.70 7.99
CA SER A 142 0.49 -0.42 9.22
C SER A 142 -0.15 0.98 9.21
N GLY A 143 -1.46 1.07 9.44
CA GLY A 143 -2.16 2.35 9.47
C GLY A 143 -3.67 2.25 9.63
N VAL A 144 -4.31 3.42 9.78
CA VAL A 144 -5.76 3.58 9.79
C VAL A 144 -6.17 4.27 8.49
N TYR A 145 -7.01 3.60 7.72
CA TYR A 145 -7.37 3.96 6.36
C TYR A 145 -8.82 4.41 6.31
N SER A 146 -9.06 5.53 5.63
CA SER A 146 -10.42 6.01 5.35
C SER A 146 -10.88 5.49 4.01
N ARG A 147 -12.19 5.25 3.88
CA ARG A 147 -12.82 4.95 2.59
C ARG A 147 -12.64 6.14 1.64
N ARG A 148 -12.39 5.87 0.36
CA ARG A 148 -12.16 6.87 -0.70
C ARG A 148 -13.23 6.82 -1.77
#